data_AF-A0A954JVA5-F1
#
_entry.id   AF-A0A954JVA5-F1
#
_cell.length_a   1.000
_cell.length_b   1.000
_cell.length_c   1.000
_cell.angle_alpha   90.00
_cell.angle_beta   90.00
_cell.angle_gamma   90.00
#
_symmetry.space_group_name_H-M   'P 1'
#
loop_
_entity.id
_entity.type
_entity.pdbx_description
1 polymer ?
#
loop_
_entity_poly.entity_id
_entity_poly.type
_entity_poly.pdbx_seq_one_letter_code
_entity_poly.pdbx_strand_id
1 'polypeptide(L)' 'DDEESFDKMRDLFSPAQVDQSVRQALQLCWMMLPQDKRNVDELELQFRRIVDRALENIREDDQAFGGP' A
#
# COMPACT_ATOMS: atom_id res chain seq x y z
N ASP A 1 15.50 -22.31 7.80
CA ASP A 1 14.44 -22.35 6.78
C ASP A 1 13.83 -20.98 6.60
N ASP A 2 14.57 -20.10 5.94
CA ASP A 2 14.04 -18.82 5.46
C ASP A 2 12.96 -19.05 4.40
N GLU A 3 13.12 -20.08 3.57
CA GLU A 3 12.18 -20.47 2.51
C GLU A 3 10.79 -20.87 3.06
N GLU A 4 10.74 -21.70 4.11
CA GLU A 4 9.49 -22.07 4.79
C GLU A 4 8.83 -20.86 5.49
N SER A 5 9.62 -19.85 5.87
CA SER A 5 9.12 -18.61 6.48
C SER A 5 8.53 -17.65 5.44
N PHE A 6 9.12 -17.58 4.24
CA PHE A 6 8.56 -16.81 3.10
C PHE A 6 7.26 -17.42 2.59
N ASP A 7 7.19 -18.75 2.46
CA ASP A 7 5.96 -19.43 2.05
C ASP A 7 4.83 -19.22 3.07
N LYS A 8 5.14 -19.31 4.38
CA LYS A 8 4.19 -18.96 5.43
C LYS A 8 3.75 -17.50 5.36
N MET A 9 4.65 -16.56 5.06
CA MET A 9 4.28 -15.15 4.86
C MET A 9 3.36 -14.96 3.66
N ARG A 10 3.60 -15.65 2.54
CA ARG A 10 2.72 -15.59 1.36
C ARG A 10 1.32 -16.13 1.66
N ASP A 11 1.24 -17.18 2.47
CA ASP A 11 -0.03 -17.76 2.92
C ASP A 11 -0.75 -16.84 3.93
N LEU A 12 0.01 -16.13 4.78
CA LEU A 12 -0.51 -15.14 5.75
C LEU A 12 -0.92 -13.81 5.12
N PHE A 13 -0.37 -13.47 3.94
CA PHE A 13 -0.69 -12.27 3.17
C PHE A 13 -1.18 -12.65 1.78
N SER A 14 -2.29 -13.40 1.76
CA SER A 14 -3.01 -13.71 0.54
C SER A 14 -3.43 -12.43 -0.19
N PRO A 15 -3.58 -12.46 -1.54
CA PRO A 15 -4.08 -11.32 -2.30
C PRO A 15 -5.40 -10.75 -1.76
N ALA A 16 -6.24 -11.58 -1.15
CA ALA A 16 -7.50 -11.15 -0.54
C ALA A 16 -7.29 -10.28 0.71
N GLN A 17 -6.30 -10.60 1.55
CA GLN A 17 -5.96 -9.77 2.71
C GLN A 17 -5.36 -8.44 2.27
N VAL A 18 -4.53 -8.44 1.22
CA VAL A 18 -4.00 -7.20 0.63
C VAL A 18 -5.13 -6.32 0.10
N ASP A 19 -6.09 -6.87 -0.64
CA ASP A 19 -7.29 -6.12 -1.09
C ASP A 19 -8.07 -5.53 0.09
N GLN A 20 -8.28 -6.31 1.16
CA GLN A 20 -8.94 -5.82 2.37
C GLN A 20 -8.16 -4.66 3.02
N SER A 21 -6.84 -4.76 3.14
CA SER A 21 -5.99 -3.70 3.68
C SER A 21 -6.04 -2.43 2.84
N VAL A 22 -6.04 -2.57 1.50
CA VAL A 22 -6.21 -1.43 0.58
C VAL A 22 -7.56 -0.75 0.77
N ARG A 23 -8.66 -1.52 0.90
CA ARG A 23 -9.99 -0.96 1.18
C ARG A 23 -10.05 -0.23 2.52
N GLN A 24 -9.43 -0.78 3.55
CA GLN A 24 -9.33 -0.13 4.86
C GLN A 24 -8.55 1.18 4.78
N ALA A 25 -7.43 1.20 4.05
CA ALA A 25 -6.63 2.39 3.84
C ALA A 25 -7.41 3.50 3.11
N LEU A 26 -8.23 3.14 2.11
CA LEU A 26 -9.13 4.10 1.44
C LEU A 26 -10.15 4.71 2.41
N GLN A 27 -10.75 3.91 3.30
CA GLN A 27 -11.69 4.42 4.31
C GLN A 27 -11.01 5.38 5.29
N LEU A 28 -9.79 5.05 5.74
CA LEU A 28 -9.01 5.93 6.61
C LEU A 28 -8.64 7.24 5.90
N CYS A 29 -8.22 7.17 4.63
CA CYS A 29 -7.93 8.35 3.83
C CYS A 29 -9.16 9.25 3.71
N TRP A 30 -10.34 8.68 3.44
CA TRP A 30 -11.61 9.40 3.41
C TRP A 30 -11.94 10.12 4.72
N MET A 31 -11.71 9.46 5.86
CA MET A 31 -11.94 10.03 7.18
C MET A 31 -11.01 11.22 7.48
N MET A 32 -9.78 11.22 6.94
CA MET A 32 -8.80 12.30 7.13
C MET A 32 -9.05 13.50 6.23
N LEU A 33 -9.85 13.38 5.16
CA LEU A 33 -10.16 14.52 4.31
C LEU A 33 -10.97 15.59 5.06
N PRO A 34 -10.63 16.89 4.88
CA PRO A 34 -11.46 18.00 5.33
C PRO A 34 -12.89 17.86 4.79
N GLN A 35 -13.90 18.22 5.60
CA GLN A 35 -15.30 18.02 5.22
C GLN A 35 -15.68 18.74 3.92
N ASP A 36 -15.12 19.92 3.69
CA ASP A 36 -15.33 20.74 2.49
C ASP A 36 -14.65 20.17 1.23
N LYS A 37 -13.71 19.23 1.40
CA LYS A 37 -12.95 18.59 0.31
C LYS A 37 -13.22 17.10 0.18
N ARG A 38 -14.14 16.56 0.97
CA ARG A 38 -14.43 15.13 1.01
C ARG A 38 -15.27 14.71 -0.20
N ASN A 39 -14.58 14.40 -1.28
CA ASN A 39 -15.14 13.84 -2.51
C ASN A 39 -14.21 12.76 -3.06
N VAL A 40 -14.71 11.99 -4.04
CA VAL A 40 -13.99 10.83 -4.59
C VAL A 40 -12.71 11.25 -5.33
N ASP A 41 -12.74 12.38 -6.04
CA ASP A 41 -11.58 12.87 -6.79
C ASP A 41 -10.41 13.23 -5.86
N GLU A 42 -10.70 13.91 -4.76
CA GLU A 42 -9.70 14.25 -3.74
C GLU A 42 -9.18 12.99 -3.03
N LEU A 43 -10.06 12.03 -2.73
CA LEU A 43 -9.65 10.73 -2.17
C LEU A 43 -8.67 10.01 -3.12
N GLU A 44 -9.01 9.91 -4.40
CA GLU A 44 -8.17 9.27 -5.41
C GLU A 44 -6.81 9.97 -5.53
N LEU A 45 -6.81 11.31 -5.58
CA LEU A 45 -5.59 12.11 -5.67
C LEU A 45 -4.67 11.86 -4.47
N GLN A 46 -5.19 11.91 -3.25
CA GLN A 46 -4.38 11.70 -2.04
C GLN A 46 -3.90 10.26 -1.92
N PHE A 47 -4.76 9.29 -2.22
CA PHE A 47 -4.40 7.87 -2.14
C PHE A 47 -3.31 7.51 -3.17
N ARG A 48 -3.42 7.97 -4.42
CA ARG A 48 -2.38 7.74 -5.44
C ARG A 48 -1.04 8.33 -5.03
N ARG A 49 -1.00 9.57 -4.52
CA ARG A 49 0.25 10.18 -4.03
C ARG A 49 0.96 9.32 -2.98
N ILE A 50 0.21 8.69 -2.09
CA ILE A 50 0.76 7.80 -1.05
C ILE A 50 1.34 6.53 -1.69
N VAL A 51 0.58 5.90 -2.60
CA VAL A 51 1.01 4.68 -3.30
C VAL A 51 2.22 4.95 -4.19
N ASP A 52 2.21 6.03 -4.97
CA ASP A 52 3.30 6.42 -5.86
C ASP A 52 4.60 6.59 -5.06
N ARG A 53 4.55 7.32 -3.94
CA ARG A 53 5.71 7.48 -3.04
C ARG A 53 6.18 6.15 -2.45
N ALA A 54 5.25 5.27 -2.07
CA ALA A 54 5.63 3.96 -1.53
C ALA A 54 6.34 3.10 -2.58
N LEU A 55 5.89 3.16 -3.84
CA LEU A 55 6.52 2.46 -4.96
C LEU A 55 7.88 3.06 -5.32
N GLU A 56 8.01 4.39 -5.28
CA GLU A 56 9.30 5.07 -5.45
C GLU A 56 10.31 4.61 -4.42
N ASN A 57 9.96 4.61 -3.12
CA ASN A 57 10.84 4.12 -2.06
C ASN A 57 11.28 2.66 -2.30
N ILE A 58 10.36 1.77 -2.68
CA ILE A 58 10.70 0.36 -2.97
C ILE A 58 11.68 0.25 -4.14
N ARG A 59 11.51 1.07 -5.19
CA ARG A 59 12.43 1.10 -6.33
C ARG A 59 13.81 1.65 -5.95
N GLU A 60 13.85 2.65 -5.07
CA GLU A 60 15.10 3.18 -4.53
C GLU A 60 15.83 2.13 -3.69
N ASP A 61 15.11 1.41 -2.83
CA ASP A 61 15.67 0.32 -2.03
C ASP A 61 16.21 -0.82 -2.91
N ASP A 62 15.46 -1.23 -3.94
CA ASP A 62 15.89 -2.23 -4.92
C ASP A 62 17.18 -1.83 -5.64
N GLN A 63 17.32 -0.56 -6.02
CA GLN A 63 18.54 -0.02 -6.64
C GLN A 63 19.71 0.11 -5.66
N ALA A 64 19.44 0.50 -4.41
CA ALA A 64 20.47 0.77 -3.41
C ALA A 64 21.06 -0.52 -2.80
N PHE A 65 20.23 -1.54 -2.62
CA PHE A 65 20.61 -2.80 -1.98
C PHE A 65 20.81 -3.95 -2.98
N GLY A 66 20.54 -3.72 -4.26
CA GLY A 66 20.65 -4.71 -5.31
C GLY A 66 19.57 -5.77 -5.17
N GLY A 67 18.39 -5.50 -5.75
CA GLY A 67 17.53 -6.59 -6.24
C GLY A 67 18.36 -7.54 -7.12
N PRO A 68 18.07 -8.84 -7.12
CA PRO A 68 18.96 -9.92 -7.56
C PRO A 68 19.76 -9.67 -8.85
#